data_AF-A0A080Z127-F1
#
_entry.id   AF-A0A080Z127-F1
#
_cell.length_a   1.000
_cell.length_b   1.000
_cell.length_c   1.000
_cell.angle_alpha   90.00
_cell.angle_beta   90.00
_cell.angle_gamma   90.00
#
_symmetry.space_group_name_H-M   'P 1'
#
loop_
_entity.id
_entity.type
_entity.pdbx_description
1 polymer ?
#
loop_
_entity_poly.entity_id
_entity_poly.type
_entity_poly.pdbx_seq_one_letter_code
_entity_poly.pdbx_strand_id
1 'polypeptide(L)'
;MEVKLKNLPTSATYKPSPWAGSNWPVYQDGINHKWNKDQPSPAEKYATAFNLNVKAFMDNVSALNGVDSRSSRSVCTSDKECFDPDVDTVCGMRDGASSGYCIPTWHGICHAWAAAAIFEREPNCPVTFNGITFQPMDIKALVTTVYDDSNISTVFTGARYNGYNDSIDEYGSHTDESYRDLNPGFFHIAASNLLGLLNKTFIIDRDAGTEVWNQPVVGFKVYEQTAMTLEKAAQTFYGLPDYPWNNASKSIVYTKSRLSWINETYTDGGLVASGLNENFTVGADYDYLLELDENEEIIGGEWLYGSHDNHPDFLWLLKEKPAFDTAISIGLSYANVTMLLEKAVDCFDAPLTVRLNTHKAT
;
A
#
# COMPACT_ATOMS: atom_id res chain seq x y z
N MET A 1 -10.24 -20.31 -7.68
CA MET A 1 -11.03 -19.51 -6.72
C MET A 1 -12.40 -20.14 -6.64
N GLU A 2 -13.01 -20.17 -5.45
CA GLU A 2 -14.45 -20.40 -5.30
C GLU A 2 -15.20 -19.21 -5.90
N VAL A 3 -16.27 -19.46 -6.64
CA VAL A 3 -17.06 -18.45 -7.36
C VAL A 3 -18.55 -18.53 -7.05
N LYS A 4 -18.99 -19.62 -6.40
CA LYS A 4 -20.38 -19.78 -5.97
C LYS A 4 -20.64 -18.95 -4.72
N LEU A 5 -21.51 -17.95 -4.83
CA LEU A 5 -21.68 -16.92 -3.79
C LEU A 5 -21.93 -17.51 -2.39
N LYS A 6 -22.80 -18.53 -2.30
CA LYS A 6 -23.16 -19.14 -1.01
C LYS A 6 -22.03 -19.92 -0.32
N ASN A 7 -20.97 -20.27 -1.06
CA ASN A 7 -19.79 -20.96 -0.54
C ASN A 7 -18.70 -19.97 -0.11
N LEU A 8 -18.82 -18.69 -0.47
CA LEU A 8 -17.85 -17.67 -0.11
C LEU A 8 -18.05 -17.22 1.35
N PRO A 9 -16.95 -17.05 2.11
CA PRO A 9 -17.03 -16.53 3.46
C PRO A 9 -17.48 -15.05 3.44
N THR A 10 -18.42 -14.70 4.31
CA THR A 10 -18.93 -13.33 4.43
C THR A 10 -18.12 -12.45 5.37
N SER A 11 -17.11 -12.99 6.05
CA SER A 11 -16.20 -12.20 6.88
C SER A 11 -14.87 -12.93 7.01
N ALA A 12 -13.78 -12.18 6.85
CA ALA A 12 -12.43 -12.68 7.08
C ALA A 12 -11.50 -11.55 7.56
N THR A 13 -10.50 -11.93 8.35
CA THR A 13 -9.45 -11.04 8.83
C THR A 13 -8.13 -11.77 8.72
N TYR A 14 -7.16 -11.17 8.03
CA TYR A 14 -5.82 -11.71 7.88
C TYR A 14 -5.02 -11.55 9.17
N LYS A 15 -4.33 -12.61 9.59
CA LYS A 15 -3.52 -12.62 10.81
C LYS A 15 -2.14 -13.27 10.58
N PRO A 16 -1.05 -12.74 11.15
CA PRO A 16 -1.01 -11.44 11.85
C PRO A 16 -1.32 -10.28 10.89
N SER A 17 -1.87 -9.20 11.43
CA SER A 17 -2.20 -8.02 10.63
C SER A 17 -0.92 -7.41 10.04
N PRO A 18 -0.92 -6.89 8.80
CA PRO A 18 0.17 -6.07 8.29
C PRO A 18 0.44 -4.90 9.24
N TRP A 19 1.70 -4.53 9.43
CA TRP A 19 2.05 -3.47 10.38
C TRP A 19 1.89 -2.06 9.78
N ALA A 20 1.40 -1.13 10.59
CA ALA A 20 1.33 0.29 10.21
C ALA A 20 2.74 0.91 10.14
N GLY A 21 2.93 1.80 9.17
CA GLY A 21 4.20 2.47 8.88
C GLY A 21 3.95 3.70 7.99
N SER A 22 5.01 4.28 7.44
CA SER A 22 4.90 5.45 6.57
C SER A 22 5.13 5.06 5.11
N ASN A 23 4.52 5.81 4.19
CA ASN A 23 4.86 5.79 2.77
C ASN A 23 6.14 6.58 2.45
N TRP A 24 6.83 7.14 3.45
CA TRP A 24 8.07 7.93 3.35
C TRP A 24 8.02 8.95 2.21
N PRO A 25 7.23 10.03 2.39
CA PRO A 25 6.94 10.97 1.32
C PRO A 25 8.17 11.59 0.68
N VAL A 26 8.14 11.72 -0.64
CA VAL A 26 9.22 12.28 -1.45
C VAL A 26 9.51 13.73 -1.03
N TYR A 27 8.46 14.52 -0.75
CA TYR A 27 8.61 15.93 -0.33
C TYR A 27 9.30 16.09 1.03
N GLN A 28 9.32 15.04 1.86
CA GLN A 28 10.04 14.99 3.14
C GLN A 28 11.46 14.42 3.00
N ASP A 29 11.91 14.18 1.78
CA ASP A 29 13.19 13.56 1.43
C ASP A 29 13.27 12.05 1.77
N GLY A 30 12.15 11.34 1.69
CA GLY A 30 12.09 9.90 1.91
C GLY A 30 12.60 9.49 3.30
N ILE A 31 13.48 8.51 3.38
CA ILE A 31 14.05 8.05 4.66
C ILE A 31 15.17 8.95 5.21
N ASN A 32 15.49 10.07 4.55
CA ASN A 32 16.26 11.14 5.17
C ASN A 32 15.41 11.96 6.16
N HIS A 33 14.09 11.80 6.16
CA HIS A 33 13.20 12.47 7.10
C HIS A 33 13.52 12.09 8.56
N LYS A 34 13.73 13.12 9.40
CA LYS A 34 13.85 12.96 10.85
C LYS A 34 12.48 12.83 11.48
N TRP A 35 11.89 11.64 11.36
CA TRP A 35 10.57 11.31 11.93
C TRP A 35 10.52 11.55 13.45
N ASN A 36 11.66 11.36 14.13
CA ASN A 36 11.90 11.87 15.47
C ASN A 36 12.90 13.04 15.40
N LYS A 37 12.44 14.25 15.72
CA LYS A 37 13.20 15.50 15.57
C LYS A 37 14.49 15.54 16.41
N ASP A 38 14.55 14.77 17.49
CA ASP A 38 15.69 14.72 18.41
C ASP A 38 16.70 13.62 18.04
N GLN A 39 16.50 12.95 16.91
CA GLN A 39 17.32 11.81 16.47
C GLN A 39 17.82 11.99 15.02
N PRO A 40 18.96 11.38 14.66
CA PRO A 40 19.35 11.21 13.27
C PRO A 40 18.28 10.46 12.47
N SER A 41 18.22 10.71 11.15
CA SER A 41 17.28 10.02 10.27
C SER A 41 17.63 8.53 10.12
N PRO A 42 16.68 7.67 9.68
CA PRO A 42 16.96 6.27 9.39
C PRO A 42 18.15 6.09 8.44
N ALA A 43 18.26 6.93 7.41
CA ALA A 43 19.37 6.92 6.46
C ALA A 43 20.72 7.25 7.11
N GLU A 44 20.77 8.31 7.93
CA GLU A 44 21.98 8.72 8.65
C GLU A 44 22.45 7.64 9.64
N LYS A 45 21.50 7.02 10.35
CA LYS A 45 21.76 5.90 11.27
C LYS A 45 22.36 4.71 10.52
N TYR A 46 21.77 4.30 9.40
CA TYR A 46 22.27 3.19 8.61
C TYR A 46 23.68 3.48 8.09
N ALA A 47 23.88 4.62 7.45
CA ALA A 47 25.18 4.98 6.91
C ALA A 47 26.27 4.99 8.00
N THR A 48 25.97 5.54 9.17
CA THR A 48 26.91 5.59 10.30
C THR A 48 27.22 4.19 10.82
N ALA A 49 26.21 3.38 11.10
CA ALA A 49 26.38 2.06 11.71
C ALA A 49 27.14 1.07 10.82
N PHE A 50 27.02 1.21 9.49
CA PHE A 50 27.70 0.37 8.50
C PHE A 50 28.92 1.03 7.86
N ASN A 51 29.43 2.11 8.47
CA ASN A 51 30.66 2.81 8.06
C ASN A 51 30.65 3.25 6.58
N LEU A 52 29.50 3.75 6.13
CA LEU A 52 29.33 4.39 4.82
C LEU A 52 29.55 5.90 4.95
N ASN A 53 29.81 6.57 3.83
CA ASN A 53 29.83 8.03 3.80
C ASN A 53 28.40 8.56 3.96
N VAL A 54 28.09 9.15 5.12
CA VAL A 54 26.75 9.66 5.47
C VAL A 54 26.20 10.60 4.41
N LYS A 55 26.97 11.61 4.00
CA LYS A 55 26.52 12.59 3.01
C LYS A 55 26.18 11.91 1.68
N ALA A 56 27.09 11.09 1.16
CA ALA A 56 26.88 10.40 -0.11
C ALA A 56 25.68 9.45 -0.05
N PHE A 57 25.50 8.73 1.07
CA PHE A 57 24.35 7.84 1.24
C PHE A 57 23.03 8.61 1.25
N MET A 58 22.94 9.71 2.01
CA MET A 58 21.74 10.55 2.06
C MET A 58 21.46 11.27 0.73
N ASP A 59 22.51 11.70 0.01
CA ASP A 59 22.37 12.25 -1.34
C ASP A 59 21.79 11.19 -2.30
N ASN A 60 22.26 9.95 -2.21
CA ASN A 60 21.75 8.84 -3.02
C ASN A 60 20.31 8.47 -2.67
N VAL A 61 19.93 8.49 -1.38
CA VAL A 61 18.53 8.35 -0.95
C VAL A 61 17.66 9.42 -1.59
N SER A 62 18.09 10.68 -1.52
CA SER A 62 17.33 11.80 -2.11
C SER A 62 17.15 11.66 -3.62
N ALA A 63 18.21 11.23 -4.32
CA ALA A 63 18.19 11.01 -5.76
C ALA A 63 17.33 9.80 -6.18
N LEU A 64 17.26 8.75 -5.36
CA LEU A 64 16.45 7.57 -5.62
C LEU A 64 14.95 7.88 -5.45
N ASN A 65 14.55 8.30 -4.25
CA ASN A 65 13.14 8.44 -3.87
C ASN A 65 12.85 9.61 -2.91
N GLY A 66 13.74 10.60 -2.83
CA GLY A 66 13.52 11.84 -2.07
C GLY A 66 13.42 13.09 -2.94
N VAL A 67 13.77 14.25 -2.40
CA VAL A 67 13.57 15.55 -3.03
C VAL A 67 14.34 15.66 -4.36
N ASP A 68 15.60 15.21 -4.41
CA ASP A 68 16.45 15.35 -5.59
C ASP A 68 15.99 14.46 -6.77
N SER A 69 15.23 13.40 -6.51
CA SER A 69 14.55 12.59 -7.55
C SER A 69 13.54 13.40 -8.37
N ARG A 70 13.14 14.59 -7.88
CA ARG A 70 12.18 15.50 -8.51
C ARG A 70 12.83 16.77 -9.05
N SER A 71 14.12 16.74 -9.32
CA SER A 71 14.90 17.87 -9.86
C SER A 71 14.40 18.42 -11.22
N SER A 72 13.56 17.67 -11.94
CA SER A 72 12.91 18.14 -13.17
C SER A 72 11.67 19.02 -12.92
N ARG A 73 11.17 19.10 -11.68
CA ARG A 73 10.01 19.92 -11.32
C ARG A 73 10.41 21.37 -11.04
N SER A 74 9.41 22.25 -10.98
CA SER A 74 9.61 23.69 -10.70
C SER A 74 10.37 23.89 -9.40
N VAL A 75 11.43 24.70 -9.45
CA VAL A 75 12.19 25.13 -8.27
C VAL A 75 11.32 26.06 -7.43
N CYS A 76 11.42 25.94 -6.11
CA CYS A 76 10.67 26.76 -5.16
C CYS A 76 11.49 27.12 -3.92
N THR A 77 11.05 28.15 -3.19
CA THR A 77 11.56 28.49 -1.85
C THR A 77 10.48 28.47 -0.76
N SER A 78 9.22 28.34 -1.16
CA SER A 78 8.06 28.28 -0.26
C SER A 78 6.86 27.60 -0.94
N ASP A 79 5.93 27.08 -0.13
CA ASP A 79 4.73 26.39 -0.64
C ASP A 79 3.84 27.28 -1.54
N LYS A 80 3.92 28.60 -1.38
CA LYS A 80 3.15 29.56 -2.19
C LYS A 80 3.48 29.48 -3.68
N GLU A 81 4.70 29.08 -4.02
CA GLU A 81 5.16 28.95 -5.40
C GLU A 81 4.68 27.64 -6.05
N CYS A 82 4.13 26.73 -5.25
CA CYS A 82 3.75 25.38 -5.66
C CYS A 82 2.25 25.15 -5.74
N PHE A 83 1.44 26.21 -5.64
CA PHE A 83 -0.01 26.08 -5.70
C PHE A 83 -0.44 25.46 -7.03
N ASP A 84 -1.15 24.36 -6.92
CA ASP A 84 -1.83 23.65 -8.00
C ASP A 84 -3.28 23.44 -7.53
N PRO A 85 -4.30 23.86 -8.32
CA PRO A 85 -5.69 23.75 -7.92
C PRO A 85 -6.21 22.31 -7.87
N ASP A 86 -5.54 21.38 -8.55
CA ASP A 86 -6.02 20.01 -8.75
C ASP A 86 -5.21 18.98 -7.95
N VAL A 87 -3.98 19.32 -7.52
CA VAL A 87 -3.08 18.41 -6.79
C VAL A 87 -2.42 19.11 -5.61
N ASP A 88 -2.53 18.52 -4.41
CA ASP A 88 -1.83 19.04 -3.23
C ASP A 88 -0.31 18.94 -3.40
N THR A 89 0.33 20.09 -3.55
CA THR A 89 1.75 20.23 -3.90
C THR A 89 2.42 21.20 -2.92
N VAL A 90 3.57 20.80 -2.39
CA VAL A 90 4.35 21.59 -1.43
C VAL A 90 5.77 21.80 -1.91
N CYS A 91 6.47 22.77 -1.33
CA CYS A 91 7.88 22.98 -1.62
C CYS A 91 8.75 22.00 -0.81
N GLY A 92 9.05 20.83 -1.40
CA GLY A 92 9.90 19.83 -0.77
C GLY A 92 11.36 20.26 -0.80
N MET A 93 11.97 20.39 0.39
CA MET A 93 13.34 20.86 0.58
C MET A 93 14.14 19.89 1.43
N ARG A 94 15.40 19.67 1.07
CA ARG A 94 16.34 18.88 1.89
C ARG A 94 16.71 19.65 3.16
N ASP A 95 17.05 18.92 4.22
CA ASP A 95 17.49 19.52 5.48
C ASP A 95 18.69 20.46 5.25
N GLY A 96 18.57 21.71 5.70
CA GLY A 96 19.57 22.76 5.50
C GLY A 96 19.60 23.43 4.12
N ALA A 97 18.77 23.03 3.16
CA ALA A 97 18.67 23.69 1.85
C ALA A 97 17.81 24.97 1.93
N SER A 98 18.13 25.95 1.07
CA SER A 98 17.36 27.21 0.94
C SER A 98 16.32 27.20 -0.19
N SER A 99 16.30 26.15 -1.00
CA SER A 99 15.37 25.95 -2.11
C SER A 99 15.19 24.46 -2.36
N GLY A 100 14.10 24.10 -3.03
CA GLY A 100 13.77 22.74 -3.40
C GLY A 100 12.90 22.69 -4.63
N TYR A 101 11.97 21.73 -4.69
CA TYR A 101 11.10 21.52 -5.84
C TYR A 101 9.64 21.39 -5.40
N CYS A 102 8.71 21.82 -6.26
CA CYS A 102 7.28 21.65 -6.04
C CYS A 102 6.87 20.18 -6.24
N ILE A 103 6.59 19.45 -5.16
CA ILE A 103 6.38 18.00 -5.13
C ILE A 103 4.97 17.69 -4.62
N PRO A 104 4.19 16.85 -5.33
CA PRO A 104 2.90 16.37 -4.86
C PRO A 104 3.04 15.60 -3.55
N THR A 105 2.15 15.84 -2.59
CA THR A 105 2.26 15.27 -1.23
C THR A 105 1.99 13.77 -1.19
N TRP A 106 1.29 13.23 -2.19
CA TRP A 106 1.02 11.80 -2.34
C TRP A 106 2.20 10.98 -2.87
N HIS A 107 3.21 11.63 -3.46
CA HIS A 107 4.40 10.92 -3.93
C HIS A 107 5.16 10.29 -2.76
N GLY A 108 5.32 8.97 -2.82
CA GLY A 108 6.03 8.17 -1.82
C GLY A 108 6.19 6.72 -2.28
N ILE A 109 6.62 5.88 -1.35
CA ILE A 109 6.90 4.45 -1.54
C ILE A 109 5.84 3.59 -0.83
N CYS A 110 4.56 4.01 -0.89
CA CYS A 110 3.43 3.29 -0.30
C CYS A 110 3.33 1.84 -0.81
N HIS A 111 3.61 1.62 -2.09
CA HIS A 111 3.65 0.29 -2.72
C HIS A 111 4.67 -0.63 -2.04
N ALA A 112 5.86 -0.11 -1.71
CA ALA A 112 6.91 -0.86 -1.03
C ALA A 112 6.60 -1.07 0.46
N TRP A 113 5.98 -0.09 1.12
CA TRP A 113 5.56 -0.23 2.52
C TRP A 113 4.47 -1.29 2.66
N ALA A 114 3.42 -1.23 1.85
CA ALA A 114 2.33 -2.20 1.87
C ALA A 114 2.86 -3.64 1.66
N ALA A 115 3.82 -3.80 0.75
CA ALA A 115 4.53 -5.05 0.52
C ALA A 115 5.30 -5.55 1.75
N ALA A 116 6.17 -4.71 2.30
CA ALA A 116 6.97 -5.04 3.47
C ALA A 116 6.08 -5.33 4.70
N ALA A 117 4.98 -4.59 4.86
CA ALA A 117 3.99 -4.77 5.93
C ALA A 117 3.37 -6.16 5.95
N ILE A 118 3.14 -6.75 4.78
CA ILE A 118 2.55 -8.09 4.63
C ILE A 118 3.60 -9.19 4.83
N PHE A 119 4.79 -9.02 4.27
CA PHE A 119 5.80 -10.08 4.18
C PHE A 119 6.76 -10.12 5.37
N GLU A 120 7.03 -8.99 6.00
CA GLU A 120 7.97 -8.89 7.10
C GLU A 120 7.30 -8.92 8.46
N ARG A 121 7.91 -9.64 9.41
CA ARG A 121 7.50 -9.56 10.82
C ARG A 121 7.75 -8.13 11.29
N GLU A 122 6.85 -7.58 12.09
CA GLU A 122 7.01 -6.21 12.58
C GLU A 122 8.18 -6.10 13.58
N PRO A 123 9.10 -5.12 13.44
CA PRO A 123 10.10 -4.84 14.47
C PRO A 123 9.40 -4.35 15.75
N ASN A 124 9.70 -4.96 16.91
CA ASN A 124 9.01 -4.68 18.16
C ASN A 124 9.80 -3.79 19.12
N CYS A 125 11.13 -3.92 19.11
CA CYS A 125 12.02 -3.28 20.06
C CYS A 125 13.19 -2.56 19.38
N PRO A 126 13.80 -1.54 20.03
CA PRO A 126 14.99 -0.89 19.52
C PRO A 126 16.17 -1.87 19.44
N VAL A 127 17.08 -1.66 18.49
CA VAL A 127 18.29 -2.47 18.31
C VAL A 127 19.50 -1.58 18.24
N THR A 128 20.52 -1.88 19.05
CA THR A 128 21.81 -1.18 18.97
C THR A 128 22.82 -1.99 18.18
N PHE A 129 23.34 -1.41 17.09
CA PHE A 129 24.37 -2.00 16.25
C PHE A 129 25.49 -0.97 16.02
N ASN A 130 26.75 -1.36 16.28
CA ASN A 130 27.93 -0.49 16.16
C ASN A 130 27.77 0.88 16.85
N GLY A 131 27.13 0.90 18.03
CA GLY A 131 26.92 2.11 18.82
C GLY A 131 25.77 3.01 18.36
N ILE A 132 25.02 2.61 17.33
CA ILE A 132 23.84 3.32 16.84
C ILE A 132 22.58 2.54 17.19
N THR A 133 21.60 3.21 17.79
CA THR A 133 20.30 2.63 18.14
C THR A 133 19.28 2.90 17.03
N PHE A 134 18.79 1.83 16.43
CA PHE A 134 17.69 1.82 15.48
C PHE A 134 16.39 1.56 16.25
N GLN A 135 15.45 2.48 16.16
CA GLN A 135 14.09 2.27 16.63
C GLN A 135 13.32 1.37 15.65
N PRO A 136 12.22 0.73 16.07
CA PRO A 136 11.35 0.00 15.16
C PRO A 136 10.95 0.80 13.91
N MET A 137 10.62 2.08 14.06
CA MET A 137 10.28 2.95 12.93
C MET A 137 11.47 3.19 11.98
N ASP A 138 12.71 3.23 12.47
CA ASP A 138 13.90 3.30 11.60
C ASP A 138 14.02 2.03 10.75
N ILE A 139 13.79 0.86 11.36
CA ILE A 139 13.89 -0.43 10.66
C ILE A 139 12.76 -0.57 9.62
N LYS A 140 11.54 -0.12 9.96
CA LYS A 140 10.42 -0.02 8.99
C LYS A 140 10.81 0.85 7.79
N ALA A 141 11.53 1.95 8.00
CA ALA A 141 12.03 2.81 6.93
C ALA A 141 12.99 2.07 5.99
N LEU A 142 13.99 1.41 6.58
CA LEU A 142 15.04 0.73 5.84
C LEU A 142 14.49 -0.45 5.03
N VAL A 143 13.64 -1.29 5.64
CA VAL A 143 13.06 -2.44 4.92
C VAL A 143 12.11 -1.99 3.81
N THR A 144 11.34 -0.92 4.03
CA THR A 144 10.49 -0.35 2.97
C THR A 144 11.34 0.13 1.78
N THR A 145 12.45 0.81 2.05
CA THR A 145 13.35 1.29 0.98
C THR A 145 13.99 0.14 0.20
N VAL A 146 14.29 -1.00 0.84
CA VAL A 146 14.75 -2.19 0.12
C VAL A 146 13.68 -2.69 -0.84
N TYR A 147 12.41 -2.76 -0.43
CA TYR A 147 11.33 -3.26 -1.28
C TYR A 147 11.06 -2.34 -2.50
N ASP A 148 11.29 -1.04 -2.38
CA ASP A 148 11.11 -0.03 -3.45
C ASP A 148 12.02 -0.27 -4.66
N ASP A 149 13.32 -0.51 -4.43
CA ASP A 149 14.32 -0.69 -5.50
C ASP A 149 14.62 -2.19 -5.79
N SER A 150 13.82 -3.10 -5.23
CA SER A 150 13.95 -4.55 -5.48
C SER A 150 13.09 -4.99 -6.66
N ASN A 151 13.67 -5.74 -7.59
CA ASN A 151 12.91 -6.37 -8.66
C ASN A 151 12.16 -7.61 -8.15
N ILE A 152 10.92 -7.41 -7.68
CA ILE A 152 10.08 -8.47 -7.12
C ILE A 152 8.91 -8.77 -8.05
N SER A 153 8.67 -10.04 -8.32
CA SER A 153 7.53 -10.45 -9.14
C SER A 153 6.20 -10.22 -8.42
N THR A 154 5.25 -9.60 -9.11
CA THR A 154 3.88 -9.39 -8.63
C THR A 154 2.87 -10.23 -9.41
N VAL A 155 1.70 -10.44 -8.81
CA VAL A 155 0.46 -10.81 -9.49
C VAL A 155 -0.42 -9.58 -9.43
N PHE A 156 -0.69 -8.96 -10.58
CA PHE A 156 -1.40 -7.68 -10.66
C PHE A 156 -2.71 -7.87 -11.42
N THR A 157 -3.78 -7.27 -10.92
CA THR A 157 -5.13 -7.31 -11.50
C THR A 157 -5.75 -5.93 -11.47
N GLY A 158 -6.38 -5.52 -12.57
CA GLY A 158 -6.75 -4.13 -12.85
C GLY A 158 -5.82 -3.49 -13.88
N ALA A 159 -6.32 -2.49 -14.59
CA ALA A 159 -5.64 -1.60 -15.50
C ALA A 159 -5.71 -0.17 -14.95
N ARG A 160 -4.54 0.45 -14.73
CA ARG A 160 -4.46 1.79 -14.14
C ARG A 160 -5.19 2.86 -14.96
N TYR A 161 -6.08 3.61 -14.31
CA TYR A 161 -6.61 4.85 -14.85
C TYR A 161 -5.56 5.98 -14.78
N ASN A 162 -5.34 6.69 -15.89
CA ASN A 162 -4.30 7.75 -15.98
C ASN A 162 -4.88 9.17 -16.06
N GLY A 163 -6.12 9.38 -15.63
CA GLY A 163 -6.74 10.70 -15.64
C GLY A 163 -7.13 11.21 -17.03
N TYR A 164 -7.62 10.32 -17.91
CA TYR A 164 -8.12 10.71 -19.23
C TYR A 164 -9.42 11.52 -19.12
N ASN A 165 -9.92 12.03 -20.25
CA ASN A 165 -11.18 12.76 -20.24
C ASN A 165 -12.34 11.76 -20.16
N ASP A 166 -12.86 11.56 -18.96
CA ASP A 166 -13.95 10.64 -18.69
C ASP A 166 -15.31 11.37 -18.55
N SER A 167 -16.39 10.62 -18.72
CA SER A 167 -17.76 11.09 -18.59
C SER A 167 -18.58 10.11 -17.75
N ILE A 168 -19.60 10.64 -17.08
CA ILE A 168 -20.52 9.82 -16.29
C ILE A 168 -21.79 9.61 -17.11
N ASP A 169 -22.24 8.36 -17.22
CA ASP A 169 -23.48 8.02 -17.91
C ASP A 169 -24.74 8.38 -17.09
N GLU A 170 -25.93 8.13 -17.66
CA GLU A 170 -27.20 8.45 -16.99
C GLU A 170 -27.48 7.62 -15.72
N TYR A 171 -26.69 6.56 -15.48
CA TYR A 171 -26.81 5.66 -14.34
C TYR A 171 -25.73 5.91 -13.28
N GLY A 172 -24.84 6.88 -13.50
CA GLY A 172 -23.78 7.26 -12.58
C GLY A 172 -22.47 6.50 -12.78
N SER A 173 -22.35 5.67 -13.83
CA SER A 173 -21.12 4.92 -14.12
C SER A 173 -20.16 5.72 -14.99
N HIS A 174 -18.87 5.57 -14.69
CA HIS A 174 -17.77 6.11 -15.52
C HIS A 174 -17.75 5.42 -16.89
N THR A 175 -17.63 6.19 -17.96
CA THR A 175 -17.62 5.63 -19.33
C THR A 175 -16.29 4.98 -19.69
N ASP A 176 -15.19 5.45 -19.11
CA ASP A 176 -13.86 4.89 -19.31
C ASP A 176 -13.77 3.49 -18.66
N GLU A 177 -13.46 2.48 -19.47
CA GLU A 177 -13.31 1.11 -19.00
C GLU A 177 -12.14 0.94 -18.03
N SER A 178 -11.10 1.78 -18.11
CA SER A 178 -9.98 1.74 -17.18
C SER A 178 -10.31 2.32 -15.81
N TYR A 179 -11.37 3.15 -15.70
CA TYR A 179 -11.88 3.57 -14.39
C TYR A 179 -12.74 2.48 -13.75
N ARG A 180 -13.37 1.62 -14.54
CA ARG A 180 -14.24 0.52 -14.07
C ARG A 180 -13.55 -0.86 -14.09
N ASP A 181 -12.24 -0.85 -14.23
CA ASP A 181 -11.39 -1.99 -14.54
C ASP A 181 -11.48 -3.11 -13.47
N LEU A 182 -11.67 -2.76 -12.20
CA LEU A 182 -11.95 -3.68 -11.13
C LEU A 182 -13.44 -3.95 -10.98
N ASN A 183 -13.93 -4.92 -11.77
CA ASN A 183 -15.31 -5.38 -11.67
C ASN A 183 -15.66 -5.85 -10.23
N PRO A 184 -16.80 -5.43 -9.64
CA PRO A 184 -17.15 -5.77 -8.25
C PRO A 184 -17.37 -7.28 -8.02
N GLY A 185 -17.75 -8.04 -9.05
CA GLY A 185 -17.79 -9.50 -9.00
C GLY A 185 -16.40 -10.10 -8.76
N PHE A 186 -15.39 -9.61 -9.50
CA PHE A 186 -14.00 -10.01 -9.26
C PHE A 186 -13.50 -9.55 -7.89
N PHE A 187 -13.74 -8.30 -7.51
CA PHE A 187 -13.40 -7.76 -6.18
C PHE A 187 -13.94 -8.66 -5.06
N HIS A 188 -15.22 -9.02 -5.11
CA HIS A 188 -15.87 -9.86 -4.10
C HIS A 188 -15.26 -11.27 -4.05
N ILE A 189 -15.05 -11.89 -5.22
CA ILE A 189 -14.41 -13.21 -5.33
C ILE A 189 -13.00 -13.16 -4.75
N ALA A 190 -12.19 -12.18 -5.15
CA ALA A 190 -10.80 -12.03 -4.75
C ALA A 190 -10.70 -11.81 -3.23
N ALA A 191 -11.45 -10.84 -2.68
CA ALA A 191 -11.42 -10.53 -1.26
C ALA A 191 -11.85 -11.72 -0.39
N SER A 192 -12.98 -12.36 -0.72
CA SER A 192 -13.51 -13.50 0.03
C SER A 192 -12.58 -14.72 -0.02
N ASN A 193 -12.02 -15.05 -1.20
CA ASN A 193 -11.12 -16.19 -1.33
C ASN A 193 -9.77 -15.93 -0.67
N LEU A 194 -9.11 -14.81 -0.98
CA LEU A 194 -7.75 -14.53 -0.50
C LEU A 194 -7.74 -14.48 1.03
N LEU A 195 -8.63 -13.67 1.61
CA LEU A 195 -8.68 -13.48 3.06
C LEU A 195 -9.32 -14.68 3.78
N GLY A 196 -10.43 -15.20 3.25
CA GLY A 196 -11.26 -16.16 3.98
C GLY A 196 -10.95 -17.62 3.71
N LEU A 197 -10.46 -17.99 2.52
CA LEU A 197 -10.22 -19.39 2.15
C LEU A 197 -8.74 -19.74 2.00
N LEU A 198 -7.91 -18.77 1.62
CA LEU A 198 -6.50 -18.99 1.31
C LEU A 198 -5.54 -18.52 2.41
N ASN A 199 -6.06 -17.82 3.43
CA ASN A 199 -5.27 -17.18 4.48
C ASN A 199 -4.11 -16.35 3.89
N LYS A 200 -4.45 -15.53 2.88
CA LYS A 200 -3.57 -14.58 2.21
C LYS A 200 -4.19 -13.18 2.31
N THR A 201 -3.37 -12.16 2.18
CA THR A 201 -3.84 -10.80 1.94
C THR A 201 -3.19 -10.24 0.69
N PHE A 202 -3.61 -9.05 0.31
CA PHE A 202 -3.26 -8.37 -0.92
C PHE A 202 -3.12 -6.87 -0.66
N ILE A 203 -2.62 -6.16 -1.66
CA ILE A 203 -2.49 -4.72 -1.67
C ILE A 203 -3.52 -4.17 -2.65
N ILE A 204 -4.14 -3.07 -2.29
CA ILE A 204 -5.05 -2.33 -3.16
C ILE A 204 -4.51 -0.94 -3.42
N ASP A 205 -4.82 -0.39 -4.59
CA ASP A 205 -5.03 1.05 -4.67
C ASP A 205 -6.38 1.37 -4.05
N ARG A 206 -6.43 2.25 -3.05
CA ARG A 206 -7.69 2.58 -2.37
C ARG A 206 -8.51 3.64 -3.12
N ASP A 207 -7.95 4.26 -4.14
CA ASP A 207 -8.53 5.34 -4.94
C ASP A 207 -8.58 4.91 -6.41
N ALA A 208 -9.66 5.24 -7.12
CA ALA A 208 -9.83 5.00 -8.56
C ALA A 208 -9.30 6.16 -9.42
N GLY A 209 -8.85 7.25 -8.78
CA GLY A 209 -8.36 8.46 -9.42
C GLY A 209 -6.89 8.40 -9.87
N THR A 210 -6.33 9.58 -10.14
CA THR A 210 -4.97 9.72 -10.67
C THR A 210 -3.87 9.41 -9.64
N GLU A 211 -4.14 9.70 -8.36
CA GLU A 211 -3.21 9.44 -7.26
C GLU A 211 -3.24 7.95 -6.90
N VAL A 212 -2.05 7.36 -6.75
CA VAL A 212 -1.94 5.94 -6.43
C VAL A 212 -1.62 5.74 -4.95
N TRP A 213 -2.53 5.11 -4.23
CA TRP A 213 -2.47 4.91 -2.78
C TRP A 213 -2.52 3.44 -2.39
N ASN A 214 -1.34 2.82 -2.35
CA ASN A 214 -1.21 1.40 -2.03
C ASN A 214 -1.36 1.13 -0.53
N GLN A 215 -2.34 0.29 -0.17
CA GLN A 215 -2.61 -0.07 1.23
C GLN A 215 -2.65 -1.59 1.42
N PRO A 216 -2.04 -2.13 2.49
CA PRO A 216 -2.11 -3.56 2.78
C PRO A 216 -3.46 -3.89 3.43
N VAL A 217 -4.20 -4.82 2.83
CA VAL A 217 -5.53 -5.20 3.30
C VAL A 217 -5.45 -6.06 4.56
N VAL A 218 -6.40 -5.85 5.46
CA VAL A 218 -6.52 -6.53 6.76
C VAL A 218 -7.74 -7.42 6.80
N GLY A 219 -8.85 -7.00 6.19
CA GLY A 219 -10.11 -7.73 6.32
C GLY A 219 -11.16 -7.34 5.31
N PHE A 220 -12.13 -8.24 5.16
CA PHE A 220 -13.29 -8.07 4.31
C PHE A 220 -14.51 -8.58 5.07
N LYS A 221 -15.60 -7.82 5.03
CA LYS A 221 -16.84 -8.18 5.70
C LYS A 221 -18.05 -7.77 4.87
N VAL A 222 -18.94 -8.71 4.64
CA VAL A 222 -20.25 -8.50 4.02
C VAL A 222 -21.26 -8.20 5.11
N TYR A 223 -21.95 -7.07 4.98
CA TYR A 223 -23.00 -6.63 5.90
C TYR A 223 -24.39 -7.01 5.43
N GLU A 224 -24.61 -6.97 4.12
CA GLU A 224 -25.90 -7.26 3.50
C GLU A 224 -25.72 -8.05 2.21
N GLN A 225 -26.59 -9.04 2.01
CA GLN A 225 -26.81 -9.73 0.75
C GLN A 225 -28.32 -9.88 0.55
N THR A 226 -28.86 -9.18 -0.45
CA THR A 226 -30.28 -9.15 -0.73
C THR A 226 -30.50 -9.67 -2.16
N ALA A 227 -31.08 -10.86 -2.26
CA ALA A 227 -31.40 -11.47 -3.55
C ALA A 227 -32.53 -10.72 -4.26
N MET A 228 -32.38 -10.52 -5.57
CA MET A 228 -33.27 -9.76 -6.44
C MET A 228 -33.45 -10.48 -7.78
N THR A 229 -34.63 -10.33 -8.39
CA THR A 229 -34.79 -10.66 -9.82
C THR A 229 -34.11 -9.58 -10.67
N LEU A 230 -33.83 -9.89 -11.93
CA LEU A 230 -33.26 -8.94 -12.89
C LEU A 230 -34.14 -7.70 -13.03
N GLU A 231 -35.46 -7.88 -13.19
CA GLU A 231 -36.41 -6.79 -13.35
C GLU A 231 -36.47 -5.91 -12.09
N LYS A 232 -36.42 -6.53 -10.91
CA LYS A 232 -36.42 -5.80 -9.64
C LYS A 232 -35.14 -4.99 -9.47
N ALA A 233 -33.98 -5.53 -9.82
CA ALA A 233 -32.72 -4.79 -9.79
C ALA A 233 -32.72 -3.64 -10.80
N ALA A 234 -33.08 -3.92 -12.06
CA ALA A 234 -33.20 -2.94 -13.14
C ALA A 234 -34.07 -1.74 -12.74
N GLN A 235 -35.27 -2.02 -12.23
CA GLN A 235 -36.21 -0.97 -11.83
C GLN A 235 -35.74 -0.20 -10.60
N THR A 236 -35.05 -0.84 -9.66
CA THR A 236 -34.66 -0.23 -8.38
C THR A 236 -33.45 0.68 -8.52
N PHE A 237 -32.43 0.26 -9.28
CA PHE A 237 -31.15 0.98 -9.36
C PHE A 237 -31.02 1.84 -10.62
N TYR A 238 -31.70 1.46 -11.71
CA TYR A 238 -31.53 2.11 -13.01
C TYR A 238 -32.84 2.68 -13.57
N GLY A 239 -33.99 2.39 -12.94
CA GLY A 239 -35.31 2.82 -13.44
C GLY A 239 -35.73 2.14 -14.75
N LEU A 240 -35.11 1.02 -15.09
CA LEU A 240 -35.30 0.30 -16.34
C LEU A 240 -36.25 -0.90 -16.18
N PRO A 241 -36.98 -1.30 -17.25
CA PRO A 241 -37.82 -2.48 -17.23
C PRO A 241 -37.03 -3.79 -17.22
N ASP A 242 -35.86 -3.80 -17.88
CA ASP A 242 -35.00 -4.97 -18.06
C ASP A 242 -33.56 -4.63 -17.64
N TYR A 243 -32.84 -5.61 -17.09
CA TYR A 243 -31.45 -5.44 -16.63
C TYR A 243 -30.49 -5.48 -17.84
N PRO A 244 -29.79 -4.38 -18.17
CA PRO A 244 -29.09 -4.27 -19.46
C PRO A 244 -27.63 -4.78 -19.43
N TRP A 245 -27.04 -4.94 -18.25
CA TRP A 245 -25.58 -5.01 -18.08
C TRP A 245 -24.98 -6.37 -18.45
N ASN A 246 -25.67 -7.47 -18.11
CA ASN A 246 -25.21 -8.81 -18.43
C ASN A 246 -26.36 -9.75 -18.79
N ASN A 247 -26.46 -10.10 -20.08
CA ASN A 247 -27.50 -11.00 -20.59
C ASN A 247 -27.37 -12.46 -20.11
N ALA A 248 -26.20 -12.86 -19.61
CA ALA A 248 -25.97 -14.19 -19.07
C ALA A 248 -26.50 -14.32 -17.64
N SER A 249 -26.70 -13.20 -16.94
CA SER A 249 -27.22 -13.17 -15.57
C SER A 249 -28.61 -13.80 -15.48
N LYS A 250 -28.85 -14.56 -14.41
CA LYS A 250 -30.11 -15.24 -14.08
C LYS A 250 -30.71 -14.72 -12.78
N SER A 251 -29.89 -14.17 -11.90
CA SER A 251 -30.34 -13.49 -10.68
C SER A 251 -29.31 -12.47 -10.23
N ILE A 252 -29.75 -11.52 -9.41
CA ILE A 252 -28.92 -10.44 -8.90
C ILE A 252 -28.88 -10.52 -7.37
N VAL A 253 -27.73 -10.20 -6.77
CA VAL A 253 -27.63 -10.00 -5.31
C VAL A 253 -27.06 -8.62 -5.04
N TYR A 254 -27.88 -7.74 -4.47
CA TYR A 254 -27.39 -6.50 -3.89
C TYR A 254 -26.51 -6.83 -2.69
N THR A 255 -25.31 -6.27 -2.65
CA THR A 255 -24.31 -6.54 -1.63
C THR A 255 -23.78 -5.23 -1.05
N LYS A 256 -23.82 -5.13 0.27
CA LYS A 256 -23.08 -4.11 1.02
C LYS A 256 -21.95 -4.78 1.77
N SER A 257 -20.72 -4.33 1.54
CA SER A 257 -19.53 -4.88 2.19
C SER A 257 -18.57 -3.79 2.64
N ARG A 258 -17.56 -4.17 3.43
CA ARG A 258 -16.46 -3.32 3.85
C ARG A 258 -15.15 -4.02 3.63
N LEU A 259 -14.22 -3.32 3.00
CA LEU A 259 -12.81 -3.68 3.00
C LEU A 259 -12.10 -2.84 4.06
N SER A 260 -11.20 -3.45 4.80
CA SER A 260 -10.39 -2.78 5.83
C SER A 260 -8.92 -2.96 5.52
N TRP A 261 -8.15 -1.90 5.69
CA TRP A 261 -6.70 -1.84 5.41
C TRP A 261 -6.00 -1.01 6.48
N ILE A 262 -4.67 -1.09 6.50
CA ILE A 262 -3.85 -0.27 7.41
C ILE A 262 -3.56 1.08 6.77
N ASN A 263 -3.65 2.16 7.54
CA ASN A 263 -3.28 3.51 7.14
C ASN A 263 -1.88 3.91 7.63
N GLU A 264 -1.32 4.96 7.04
CA GLU A 264 0.02 5.43 7.36
C GLU A 264 0.15 6.03 8.77
N THR A 265 1.34 5.90 9.38
CA THR A 265 1.71 6.51 10.66
C THR A 265 3.23 6.57 10.84
N TYR A 266 3.69 7.53 11.65
CA TYR A 266 5.07 7.58 12.18
C TYR A 266 5.17 7.09 13.63
N THR A 267 4.12 6.43 14.14
CA THR A 267 4.12 5.89 15.52
C THR A 267 5.12 4.74 15.63
N ASP A 268 6.06 4.90 16.55
CA ASP A 268 7.13 3.93 16.79
C ASP A 268 6.67 2.75 17.66
N GLY A 269 7.42 1.65 17.62
CA GLY A 269 7.15 0.42 18.37
C GLY A 269 6.52 -0.72 17.56
N GLY A 270 6.36 -1.87 18.22
CA GLY A 270 5.61 -3.03 17.72
C GLY A 270 4.11 -2.85 17.88
N LEU A 271 3.45 -2.25 16.89
CA LEU A 271 2.05 -1.87 16.93
C LEU A 271 1.11 -3.09 16.88
N VAL A 272 1.47 -4.12 16.12
CA VAL A 272 0.72 -5.38 16.00
C VAL A 272 0.78 -6.14 17.31
N ALA A 273 1.98 -6.31 17.88
CA ALA A 273 2.17 -7.04 19.14
C ALA A 273 1.51 -6.33 20.34
N SER A 274 1.47 -4.99 20.32
CA SER A 274 0.83 -4.18 21.37
C SER A 274 -0.69 -4.00 21.21
N GLY A 275 -1.25 -4.37 20.06
CA GLY A 275 -2.65 -4.12 19.72
C GLY A 275 -2.94 -2.68 19.24
N LEU A 276 -1.95 -1.78 19.28
CA LEU A 276 -2.10 -0.39 18.81
C LEU A 276 -2.30 -0.28 17.30
N ASN A 277 -1.98 -1.34 16.53
CA ASN A 277 -2.20 -1.39 15.08
C ASN A 277 -3.69 -1.20 14.70
N GLU A 278 -4.62 -1.55 15.61
CA GLU A 278 -6.06 -1.35 15.40
C GLU A 278 -6.42 0.13 15.24
N ASN A 279 -5.68 1.05 15.88
CA ASN A 279 -5.90 2.50 15.73
C ASN A 279 -5.60 3.01 14.32
N PHE A 280 -4.86 2.23 13.53
CA PHE A 280 -4.49 2.54 12.15
C PHE A 280 -5.24 1.65 11.15
N THR A 281 -6.16 0.79 11.61
CA THR A 281 -7.00 0.00 10.71
C THR A 281 -8.23 0.82 10.32
N VAL A 282 -8.30 1.22 9.05
CA VAL A 282 -9.41 1.98 8.47
C VAL A 282 -10.11 1.14 7.41
N GLY A 283 -11.02 1.73 6.65
CA GLY A 283 -11.68 1.03 5.55
C GLY A 283 -12.83 1.82 4.95
N ALA A 284 -13.28 1.39 3.79
CA ALA A 284 -14.44 1.91 3.08
C ALA A 284 -15.52 0.84 2.93
N ASP A 285 -16.76 1.31 2.90
CA ASP A 285 -17.92 0.48 2.58
C ASP A 285 -18.17 0.57 1.07
N TYR A 286 -18.56 -0.54 0.47
CA TYR A 286 -18.88 -0.64 -0.94
C TYR A 286 -20.25 -1.27 -1.15
N ASP A 287 -21.01 -0.65 -2.06
CA ASP A 287 -22.33 -1.10 -2.49
C ASP A 287 -22.25 -1.52 -3.97
N TYR A 288 -22.71 -2.73 -4.27
CA TYR A 288 -22.65 -3.28 -5.62
C TYR A 288 -23.69 -4.39 -5.84
N LEU A 289 -23.97 -4.64 -7.11
CA LEU A 289 -24.70 -5.81 -7.57
C LEU A 289 -23.73 -6.93 -7.92
N LEU A 290 -24.03 -8.14 -7.47
CA LEU A 290 -23.42 -9.35 -8.00
C LEU A 290 -24.37 -9.99 -9.01
N GLU A 291 -23.84 -10.35 -10.17
CA GLU A 291 -24.56 -11.05 -11.23
C GLU A 291 -24.28 -12.55 -11.13
N LEU A 292 -25.33 -13.36 -11.04
CA LEU A 292 -25.22 -14.80 -10.87
C LEU A 292 -25.78 -15.56 -12.07
N ASP A 293 -25.13 -16.65 -12.44
CA ASP A 293 -25.64 -17.59 -13.44
C ASP A 293 -26.70 -18.56 -12.86
N GLU A 294 -27.09 -19.58 -13.65
CA GLU A 294 -28.05 -20.62 -13.22
C GLU A 294 -27.53 -21.52 -12.09
N ASN A 295 -26.21 -21.58 -11.91
CA ASN A 295 -25.53 -22.35 -10.88
C ASN A 295 -25.25 -21.52 -9.62
N GLU A 296 -25.74 -20.28 -9.54
CA GLU A 296 -25.45 -19.33 -8.45
C GLU A 296 -23.95 -18.95 -8.37
N GLU A 297 -23.22 -19.07 -9.49
CA GLU A 297 -21.83 -18.63 -9.63
C GLU A 297 -21.79 -17.15 -10.02
N ILE A 298 -20.90 -16.40 -9.39
CA ILE A 298 -20.67 -14.99 -9.70
C ILE A 298 -20.00 -14.90 -11.07
N ILE A 299 -20.67 -14.23 -12.01
CA ILE A 299 -20.21 -14.03 -13.39
C ILE A 299 -19.95 -12.57 -13.74
N GLY A 300 -20.20 -11.66 -12.80
CA GLY A 300 -19.99 -10.22 -12.99
C GLY A 300 -20.61 -9.42 -11.85
N GLY A 301 -20.78 -8.13 -12.09
CA GLY A 301 -21.34 -7.20 -11.12
C GLY A 301 -21.20 -5.76 -11.57
N GLU A 302 -21.99 -4.89 -10.91
CA GLU A 302 -22.03 -3.45 -11.17
C GLU A 302 -21.87 -2.68 -9.86
N TRP A 303 -21.00 -1.67 -9.85
CA TRP A 303 -20.89 -0.77 -8.70
C TRP A 303 -22.18 0.04 -8.55
N LEU A 304 -22.45 0.54 -7.34
CA LEU A 304 -23.64 1.35 -7.07
C LEU A 304 -23.31 2.57 -6.22
N TYR A 305 -24.17 3.58 -6.31
CA TYR A 305 -24.15 4.75 -5.43
C TYR A 305 -22.77 5.44 -5.44
N GLY A 306 -22.23 5.76 -4.26
CA GLY A 306 -20.90 6.37 -4.14
C GLY A 306 -19.75 5.43 -4.50
N SER A 307 -19.99 4.13 -4.67
CA SER A 307 -18.99 3.17 -5.13
C SER A 307 -18.76 3.20 -6.63
N HIS A 308 -19.49 4.02 -7.41
CA HIS A 308 -19.09 4.32 -8.78
C HIS A 308 -17.77 5.11 -8.82
N ASP A 309 -17.62 6.09 -7.91
CA ASP A 309 -16.41 6.92 -7.82
C ASP A 309 -15.40 6.36 -6.79
N ASN A 310 -15.90 5.69 -5.75
CA ASN A 310 -15.09 5.25 -4.62
C ASN A 310 -15.03 3.72 -4.55
N HIS A 311 -14.16 3.14 -5.38
CA HIS A 311 -13.79 1.74 -5.34
C HIS A 311 -12.27 1.58 -5.53
N PRO A 312 -11.68 0.41 -5.19
CA PRO A 312 -10.28 0.17 -5.50
C PRO A 312 -10.04 0.16 -7.02
N ASP A 313 -8.98 0.81 -7.52
CA ASP A 313 -8.57 0.77 -8.95
C ASP A 313 -8.01 -0.63 -9.28
N PHE A 314 -7.02 -1.08 -8.50
CA PHE A 314 -6.40 -2.37 -8.73
C PHE A 314 -6.06 -3.10 -7.44
N LEU A 315 -5.84 -4.40 -7.60
CA LEU A 315 -5.42 -5.31 -6.55
C LEU A 315 -4.19 -6.07 -7.00
N TRP A 316 -3.23 -6.25 -6.10
CA TRP A 316 -2.02 -7.00 -6.42
C TRP A 316 -1.41 -7.70 -5.21
N LEU A 317 -0.59 -8.71 -5.50
CA LEU A 317 0.13 -9.50 -4.53
C LEU A 317 1.60 -9.59 -4.92
N LEU A 318 2.50 -9.58 -3.93
CA LEU A 318 3.86 -10.03 -4.15
C LEU A 318 3.91 -11.55 -4.15
N LYS A 319 4.77 -12.12 -4.98
CA LYS A 319 4.99 -13.58 -5.00
C LYS A 319 5.94 -14.02 -3.89
N GLU A 320 6.93 -13.19 -3.58
CA GLU A 320 8.02 -13.52 -2.66
C GLU A 320 8.67 -12.26 -2.08
N LYS A 321 9.56 -12.44 -1.11
CA LYS A 321 10.43 -11.38 -0.58
C LYS A 321 11.56 -11.06 -1.56
N PRO A 322 12.24 -9.92 -1.44
CA PRO A 322 13.53 -9.71 -2.11
C PRO A 322 14.50 -10.87 -1.84
N ALA A 323 15.37 -11.17 -2.79
CA ALA A 323 16.47 -12.11 -2.57
C ALA A 323 17.38 -11.60 -1.43
N PHE A 324 17.84 -12.50 -0.55
CA PHE A 324 18.59 -12.11 0.65
C PHE A 324 19.88 -11.33 0.36
N ASP A 325 20.52 -11.62 -0.76
CA ASP A 325 21.74 -10.97 -1.25
C ASP A 325 21.48 -9.66 -1.99
N THR A 326 20.23 -9.21 -2.11
CA THR A 326 19.88 -7.91 -2.68
C THR A 326 20.60 -6.80 -1.93
N ALA A 327 21.37 -6.01 -2.67
CA ALA A 327 21.82 -4.69 -2.28
C ALA A 327 21.29 -3.71 -3.31
N ILE A 328 20.49 -2.75 -2.85
CA ILE A 328 19.88 -1.78 -3.75
C ILE A 328 20.90 -0.70 -4.15
N SER A 329 20.57 0.07 -5.18
CA SER A 329 21.47 1.00 -5.86
C SER A 329 22.21 1.99 -4.94
N ILE A 330 21.61 2.34 -3.80
CA ILE A 330 22.15 3.28 -2.82
C ILE A 330 23.12 2.64 -1.79
N GLY A 331 23.39 1.34 -1.89
CA GLY A 331 24.26 0.61 -0.94
C GLY A 331 23.56 0.13 0.34
N LEU A 332 22.22 0.16 0.37
CA LEU A 332 21.40 -0.44 1.41
C LEU A 332 21.28 -1.94 1.13
N SER A 333 21.77 -2.78 2.05
CA SER A 333 21.79 -4.24 1.90
C SER A 333 20.62 -4.88 2.62
N TYR A 334 19.85 -5.70 1.92
CA TYR A 334 18.73 -6.41 2.53
C TYR A 334 19.20 -7.33 3.65
N ALA A 335 20.30 -8.07 3.47
CA ALA A 335 20.89 -8.89 4.53
C ALA A 335 21.19 -8.11 5.82
N ASN A 336 21.73 -6.89 5.71
CA ASN A 336 21.98 -6.03 6.88
C ASN A 336 20.67 -5.58 7.54
N VAL A 337 19.67 -5.22 6.74
CA VAL A 337 18.34 -4.81 7.23
C VAL A 337 17.62 -5.98 7.89
N THR A 338 17.65 -7.18 7.30
CA THR A 338 17.10 -8.41 7.88
C THR A 338 17.75 -8.72 9.23
N MET A 339 19.07 -8.56 9.36
CA MET A 339 19.76 -8.74 10.65
C MET A 339 19.24 -7.79 11.74
N LEU A 340 19.01 -6.51 11.40
CA LEU A 340 18.41 -5.55 12.34
C LEU A 340 16.96 -5.92 12.66
N LEU A 341 16.19 -6.30 11.64
CA LEU A 341 14.79 -6.68 11.75
C LEU A 341 14.60 -7.89 12.67
N GLU A 342 15.32 -8.99 12.44
CA GLU A 342 15.22 -10.20 13.26
C GLU A 342 15.52 -9.90 14.74
N LYS A 343 16.52 -9.06 15.02
CA LYS A 343 16.84 -8.62 16.39
C LYS A 343 15.73 -7.80 17.02
N ALA A 344 15.15 -6.87 16.26
CA ALA A 344 14.08 -6.00 16.74
C ALA A 344 12.79 -6.78 16.98
N VAL A 345 12.52 -7.76 16.13
CA VAL A 345 11.38 -8.66 16.24
C VAL A 345 11.48 -9.54 17.49
N ASP A 346 12.66 -10.08 17.77
CA ASP A 346 12.91 -10.95 18.92
C ASP A 346 13.31 -10.19 20.21
N CYS A 347 13.34 -8.85 20.15
CA CYS A 347 13.72 -7.95 21.25
C CYS A 347 15.07 -8.30 21.90
N PHE A 348 16.08 -8.60 21.09
CA PHE A 348 17.39 -9.05 21.56
C PHE A 348 18.34 -7.87 21.85
N ASP A 349 18.62 -7.63 23.13
CA ASP A 349 19.41 -6.47 23.63
C ASP A 349 20.94 -6.69 23.73
N ALA A 350 21.52 -7.79 23.23
CA ALA A 350 22.95 -8.01 23.45
C ALA A 350 23.84 -7.15 22.51
N PRO A 351 24.84 -6.40 23.04
CA PRO A 351 25.79 -5.67 22.21
C PRO A 351 26.66 -6.64 21.40
N LEU A 352 26.61 -6.55 20.07
CA LEU A 352 27.40 -7.39 19.17
C LEU A 352 28.56 -6.60 18.55
N THR A 353 29.77 -7.10 18.80
CA THR A 353 30.97 -6.79 18.00
C THR A 353 31.11 -7.88 16.95
N VAL A 354 30.79 -7.58 15.69
CA VAL A 354 31.08 -8.52 14.59
C VAL A 354 32.58 -8.42 14.26
N ARG A 355 33.33 -9.49 14.51
CA ARG A 355 34.69 -9.63 13.96
C ARG A 355 34.57 -9.88 12.46
N LEU A 356 34.98 -8.90 11.66
CA LEU A 356 35.19 -9.08 10.23
C LEU A 356 36.16 -10.24 10.01
N ASN A 357 35.68 -11.34 9.44
CA ASN A 357 36.54 -12.40 8.93
C ASN A 357 37.32 -11.85 7.75
N THR A 358 38.55 -11.42 8.02
CA THR A 358 39.55 -11.18 6.98
C THR A 358 39.98 -12.55 6.45
N HIS A 359 39.46 -12.92 5.27
CA HIS A 359 40.05 -14.00 4.50
C HIS A 359 41.49 -13.58 4.16
N LYS A 360 42.46 -14.16 4.87
CA LYS A 360 43.85 -14.20 4.41
C LYS A 360 43.90 -15.06 3.17
N ALA A 361 44.27 -14.43 2.06
CA ALA A 361 44.85 -15.12 0.92
C ALA A 361 46.14 -15.83 1.38
N THR A 362 46.23 -17.11 1.06
CA THR A 362 47.49 -17.85 0.89
C THR A 362 47.45 -18.52 -0.46
#